data_AF-A0A4R7RZR1-F1
#
_entry.id   AF-A0A4R7RZR1-F1
#
_cell.length_a   1.000
_cell.length_b   1.000
_cell.length_c   1.000
_cell.angle_alpha   90.00
_cell.angle_beta   90.00
_cell.angle_gamma   90.00
#
_symmetry.space_group_name_H-M   'P 1'
#
loop_
_entity.id
_entity.type
_entity.pdbx_description
1 polymer ?
#
loop_
_entity_poly.entity_id
_entity_poly.type
_entity_poly.pdbx_seq_one_letter_code
_entity_poly.pdbx_strand_id
1 'polypeptide(L)'
;MNTNLKHLHPAPRQAFSLTEMLIVIAVIGILSSIAITYLGGVHRETMLQIRDQRNAQEVVGLSMGAIASGAPVVQPGDMRTTIGNLIEGRKATTGAFSGRTFRLSQLDEEEITGAMRYLSWQEDQPVYVFQGN
;
A
#
# COMPACT_ATOMS: atom_id res chain seq x y z
N MET A 1 -39.96 63.55 -29.73
CA MET A 1 -38.77 63.02 -29.06
C MET A 1 -38.93 63.32 -27.58
N ASN A 2 -39.09 62.30 -26.72
CA ASN A 2 -38.73 62.35 -25.30
C ASN A 2 -38.89 60.95 -24.69
N THR A 3 -37.73 60.38 -24.36
CA THR A 3 -37.52 59.08 -23.72
C THR A 3 -37.79 59.20 -22.23
N ASN A 4 -38.79 58.50 -21.70
CA ASN A 4 -38.97 58.33 -20.27
C ASN A 4 -38.65 56.87 -19.90
N LEU A 5 -37.35 56.58 -19.80
CA LEU A 5 -36.85 55.32 -19.28
C LEU A 5 -37.12 55.30 -17.78
N LYS A 6 -38.15 54.56 -17.38
CA LYS A 6 -38.44 54.24 -15.98
C LYS A 6 -37.18 53.66 -15.35
N HIS A 7 -36.75 54.24 -14.24
CA HIS A 7 -35.70 53.70 -13.38
C HIS A 7 -36.12 52.30 -12.90
N LEU A 8 -35.60 51.24 -13.54
CA LEU A 8 -35.67 49.90 -12.97
C LEU A 8 -34.64 49.82 -11.85
N HIS A 9 -35.13 49.70 -10.62
CA HIS A 9 -34.27 49.39 -9.48
C HIS A 9 -33.78 47.94 -9.65
N PRO A 10 -32.46 47.67 -9.63
CA PRO A 10 -31.97 46.31 -9.68
C PRO A 10 -32.49 45.53 -8.46
N ALA A 11 -32.95 44.30 -8.68
CA ALA A 11 -33.35 43.41 -7.59
C ALA A 11 -32.18 43.22 -6.60
N PRO A 12 -32.43 43.24 -5.28
CA PRO A 12 -31.36 43.04 -4.30
C PRO A 12 -30.71 41.67 -4.53
N ARG A 13 -29.39 41.66 -4.74
CA ARG A 13 -28.63 40.40 -4.78
C ARG A 13 -28.67 39.79 -3.38
N GLN A 14 -29.25 38.60 -3.29
CA GLN A 14 -29.31 37.84 -2.05
C GLN A 14 -27.89 37.42 -1.67
N ALA A 15 -27.33 38.07 -0.66
CA ALA A 15 -26.04 37.72 -0.07
C ALA A 15 -26.30 36.81 1.14
N PHE A 16 -25.50 35.76 1.28
CA PHE A 16 -25.58 34.87 2.44
C PHE A 16 -25.20 35.62 3.72
N SER A 17 -25.94 35.37 4.80
CA SER A 17 -25.62 35.93 6.11
C SER A 17 -24.32 35.31 6.66
N LEU A 18 -23.57 36.08 7.45
CA LEU A 18 -22.41 35.56 8.19
C LEU A 18 -22.80 34.37 9.07
N THR A 19 -23.97 34.43 9.72
CA THR A 19 -24.48 33.34 10.55
C THR A 19 -24.76 32.08 9.74
N GLU A 20 -25.29 32.25 8.53
CA GLU A 20 -25.61 31.16 7.63
C GLU A 20 -24.33 30.47 7.14
N MET A 21 -23.30 31.25 6.81
CA MET A 21 -21.98 30.72 6.47
C MET A 21 -21.33 29.96 7.64
N LEU A 22 -21.47 30.45 8.87
CA LEU A 22 -20.95 29.76 10.06
C LEU A 22 -21.65 28.42 10.30
N ILE A 23 -22.96 28.36 10.12
CA ILE A 23 -23.72 27.11 10.25
C ILE A 23 -23.31 26.12 9.15
N VAL A 24 -23.14 26.58 7.91
CA VAL A 24 -22.70 25.72 6.80
C VAL A 24 -21.32 25.11 7.09
N ILE A 25 -20.36 25.93 7.56
CA ILE A 25 -19.02 25.42 7.90
C ILE A 25 -19.10 24.42 9.05
N ALA A 26 -19.90 24.69 10.08
CA ALA A 26 -20.07 23.77 11.21
C ALA A 26 -20.67 22.43 10.77
N VAL A 27 -21.71 22.45 9.94
CA VAL A 27 -22.35 21.24 9.41
C VAL A 27 -21.40 20.45 8.52
N ILE A 28 -20.69 21.11 7.60
CA ILE A 28 -19.69 20.45 6.74
C ILE A 28 -18.57 19.85 7.59
N GLY A 29 -18.09 20.53 8.62
CA GLY A 29 -17.07 20.01 9.53
C GLY A 29 -17.49 18.71 10.22
N ILE A 30 -18.72 18.67 10.75
CA ILE A 30 -19.28 17.48 11.41
C ILE A 30 -19.40 16.33 10.39
N LEU A 31 -20.04 16.58 9.23
CA LEU A 31 -20.24 15.55 8.21
C LEU A 31 -18.91 15.01 7.65
N SER A 32 -17.95 15.90 7.41
CA SER A 32 -16.63 15.53 6.88
C SER A 32 -15.84 14.68 7.88
N SER A 33 -15.94 14.96 9.18
CA SER A 33 -15.23 14.19 10.21
C SER A 33 -15.67 12.71 10.25
N ILE A 34 -16.97 12.46 10.11
CA ILE A 34 -17.54 11.10 10.08
C ILE A 34 -17.12 10.39 8.79
N ALA A 35 -17.22 11.09 7.65
CA ALA A 35 -16.84 10.53 6.35
C ALA A 35 -15.36 10.14 6.29
N ILE A 36 -14.45 10.98 6.80
CA ILE A 36 -13.00 10.69 6.84
C ILE A 36 -12.72 9.49 7.75
N THR A 37 -13.35 9.44 8.92
CA THR A 37 -13.14 8.33 9.88
C THR A 37 -13.63 7.01 9.28
N TYR A 38 -14.79 7.02 8.63
CA TYR A 38 -15.35 5.85 7.95
C TYR A 38 -14.44 5.38 6.81
N LEU A 39 -13.95 6.31 5.97
CA LEU A 39 -13.01 5.97 4.90
C LEU A 39 -11.68 5.44 5.47
N GLY A 40 -11.11 6.05 6.52
CA GLY A 40 -9.85 5.62 7.12
C GLY A 40 -9.87 4.18 7.65
N GLY A 41 -11.00 3.72 8.21
CA GLY A 41 -11.15 2.35 8.70
C GLY A 41 -11.19 1.29 7.60
N VAL A 42 -11.86 1.57 6.48
CA VAL A 42 -12.03 0.63 5.35
C VAL A 42 -10.70 0.31 4.66
N HIS A 43 -9.73 1.23 4.68
CA HIS A 43 -8.46 1.03 3.98
C HIS A 43 -7.49 0.12 4.73
N ARG A 44 -7.72 -0.20 6.01
CA ARG A 44 -6.75 -0.97 6.80
C ARG A 44 -6.51 -2.36 6.21
N GLU A 45 -7.57 -3.09 5.88
CA GLU A 45 -7.45 -4.44 5.32
C GLU A 45 -6.78 -4.43 3.94
N THR A 46 -7.18 -3.50 3.08
CA THR A 46 -6.56 -3.30 1.77
C THR A 46 -5.07 -2.95 1.88
N MET A 47 -4.71 -2.09 2.84
CA MET A 47 -3.31 -1.72 3.09
C MET A 47 -2.49 -2.91 3.59
N LEU A 48 -3.05 -3.75 4.47
CA LEU A 48 -2.40 -4.99 4.91
C LEU A 48 -2.21 -5.96 3.73
N GLN A 49 -3.22 -6.13 2.88
CA GLN A 49 -3.11 -6.97 1.69
C GLN A 49 -2.02 -6.47 0.73
N ILE A 50 -1.98 -5.16 0.45
CA ILE A 50 -0.96 -4.56 -0.42
C ILE A 50 0.43 -4.75 0.18
N ARG A 51 0.60 -4.53 1.49
CA ARG A 51 1.85 -4.75 2.20
C ARG A 51 2.31 -6.20 2.05
N ASP A 52 1.42 -7.15 2.32
CA ASP A 52 1.73 -8.57 2.28
C ASP A 52 2.10 -9.04 0.85
N GLN A 53 1.39 -8.56 -0.17
CA GLN A 53 1.73 -8.80 -1.58
C GLN A 53 3.10 -8.24 -1.95
N ARG A 54 3.40 -7.00 -1.54
CA ARG A 54 4.71 -6.37 -1.77
C ARG A 54 5.83 -7.19 -1.12
N ASN A 55 5.63 -7.60 0.13
CA ASN A 55 6.62 -8.40 0.86
C ASN A 55 6.86 -9.76 0.16
N ALA A 56 5.79 -10.42 -0.31
CA ALA A 56 5.91 -11.66 -1.09
C ALA A 56 6.69 -11.46 -2.40
N GLN A 57 6.43 -10.37 -3.13
CA GLN A 57 7.18 -10.04 -4.33
C GLN A 57 8.66 -9.76 -4.05
N GLU A 58 8.97 -9.08 -2.95
CA GLU A 58 10.35 -8.82 -2.53
C GLU A 58 11.09 -10.13 -2.18
N VAL A 59 10.43 -11.04 -1.46
CA VAL A 59 10.95 -12.40 -1.16
C VAL A 59 11.32 -13.12 -2.45
N VAL A 60 10.40 -13.19 -3.42
CA VAL A 60 10.63 -13.90 -4.68
C VAL A 60 11.75 -13.23 -5.48
N GLY A 61 11.70 -11.92 -5.67
CA GLY A 61 12.72 -11.19 -6.43
C GLY A 61 14.12 -11.38 -5.87
N LEU A 62 14.25 -11.33 -4.54
CA LEU A 62 15.52 -11.53 -3.87
C LEU A 62 15.98 -12.98 -3.90
N SER A 63 15.08 -13.94 -3.72
CA SER A 63 15.37 -15.38 -3.87
C SER A 63 15.88 -15.72 -5.26
N MET A 64 15.28 -15.17 -6.32
CA MET A 64 15.72 -15.43 -7.70
C MET A 64 17.13 -14.87 -7.95
N GLY A 65 17.42 -13.65 -7.49
CA GLY A 65 18.76 -13.09 -7.57
C GLY A 65 19.80 -13.88 -6.77
N ALA A 66 19.39 -14.39 -5.60
CA ALA A 66 20.23 -15.20 -4.72
C ALA A 66 20.53 -16.59 -5.34
N ILE A 67 19.52 -17.27 -5.90
CA ILE A 67 19.68 -18.53 -6.64
C ILE A 67 20.68 -18.34 -7.78
N ALA A 68 20.48 -17.29 -8.61
CA ALA A 68 21.36 -17.00 -9.74
C ALA A 68 22.82 -16.71 -9.33
N SER A 69 23.04 -16.30 -8.07
CA SER A 69 24.36 -15.97 -7.51
C SER A 69 24.91 -17.05 -6.56
N GLY A 70 24.24 -18.20 -6.47
CA GLY A 70 24.63 -19.30 -5.59
C GLY A 70 24.57 -18.96 -4.09
N ALA A 71 23.78 -17.98 -3.69
CA ALA A 71 23.58 -17.68 -2.28
C ALA A 71 22.60 -18.72 -1.67
N PRO A 72 22.94 -19.36 -0.52
CA PRO A 72 22.13 -20.42 0.07
C PRO A 72 20.94 -19.84 0.87
N VAL A 73 20.05 -19.12 0.19
CA VAL A 73 18.86 -18.52 0.82
C VAL A 73 17.64 -19.44 0.77
N VAL A 74 17.49 -20.19 -0.32
CA VAL A 74 16.31 -21.02 -0.58
C VAL A 74 16.47 -22.36 0.09
N GLN A 75 15.50 -22.70 0.95
CA GLN A 75 15.29 -24.03 1.52
C GLN A 75 14.04 -24.62 0.86
N PRO A 76 14.19 -25.48 -0.17
CA PRO A 76 13.05 -26.05 -0.88
C PRO A 76 12.04 -26.71 0.05
N GLY A 77 10.76 -26.47 -0.18
CA GLY A 77 9.66 -26.98 0.65
C GLY A 77 9.44 -26.23 1.97
N ASP A 78 10.35 -25.33 2.38
CA ASP A 78 10.23 -24.57 3.62
C ASP A 78 10.36 -23.05 3.36
N MET A 79 9.19 -22.44 3.12
CA MET A 79 9.10 -21.01 2.83
C MET A 79 9.52 -20.16 4.04
N ARG A 80 9.24 -20.65 5.25
CA ARG A 80 9.55 -19.93 6.49
C ARG A 80 11.05 -19.87 6.73
N THR A 81 11.74 -21.00 6.56
CA THR A 81 13.20 -21.04 6.62
C THR A 81 13.82 -20.22 5.48
N THR A 82 13.23 -20.24 4.28
CA THR A 82 13.69 -19.40 3.17
C THR A 82 13.60 -17.91 3.50
N ILE A 83 12.47 -17.44 4.02
CA ILE A 83 12.31 -16.04 4.46
C ILE A 83 13.26 -15.72 5.62
N GLY A 84 13.42 -16.64 6.59
CA GLY A 84 14.37 -16.50 7.69
C GLY A 84 15.81 -16.30 7.21
N ASN A 85 16.26 -17.13 6.26
CA ASN A 85 17.58 -17.00 5.65
C ASN A 85 17.76 -15.65 4.94
N LEU A 86 16.70 -15.13 4.29
CA LEU A 86 16.72 -13.82 3.66
C LEU A 86 16.72 -12.68 4.70
N ILE A 87 16.07 -12.82 5.85
CA ILE A 87 16.11 -11.81 6.93
C ILE A 87 17.50 -11.79 7.58
N GLU A 88 18.07 -12.94 7.88
CA GLU A 88 19.45 -13.07 8.38
C GLU A 88 20.47 -12.54 7.36
N GLY A 89 20.20 -12.80 6.08
CA GLY A 89 21.06 -12.48 4.96
C GLY A 89 22.07 -13.58 4.68
N ARG A 90 22.22 -13.92 3.40
CA ARG A 90 23.23 -14.89 2.94
C ARG A 90 24.08 -14.29 1.83
N LYS A 91 25.34 -14.68 1.80
CA LYS A 91 26.29 -14.21 0.79
C LYS A 91 26.20 -15.07 -0.46
N ALA A 92 26.28 -14.41 -1.62
CA ALA A 92 26.54 -15.10 -2.87
C ALA A 92 27.92 -15.74 -2.85
N THR A 93 27.97 -16.97 -3.34
CA THR A 93 29.20 -17.76 -3.40
C THR A 93 29.83 -17.71 -4.79
N THR A 94 29.06 -17.37 -5.82
CA THR A 94 29.50 -17.39 -7.22
C THR A 94 28.98 -16.18 -8.01
N GLY A 95 29.45 -16.06 -9.26
CA GLY A 95 29.00 -15.03 -10.20
C GLY A 95 29.49 -13.62 -9.89
N ALA A 96 28.97 -12.64 -10.65
CA ALA A 96 29.33 -11.22 -10.53
C ALA A 96 28.98 -10.60 -9.16
N PHE A 97 28.11 -11.25 -8.40
CA PHE A 97 27.67 -10.83 -7.08
C PHE A 97 28.39 -11.57 -5.94
N SER A 98 29.43 -12.36 -6.22
CA SER A 98 30.17 -13.09 -5.18
C SER A 98 30.62 -12.16 -4.04
N GLY A 99 30.38 -12.61 -2.81
CA GLY A 99 30.64 -11.84 -1.58
C GLY A 99 29.59 -10.78 -1.24
N ARG A 100 28.63 -10.48 -2.13
CA ARG A 100 27.48 -9.61 -1.83
C ARG A 100 26.42 -10.37 -1.05
N THR A 101 25.73 -9.66 -0.15
CA THR A 101 24.68 -10.24 0.70
C THR A 101 23.31 -9.99 0.10
N PHE A 102 22.52 -11.04 -0.01
CA PHE A 102 21.09 -10.98 -0.31
C PHE A 102 20.34 -10.96 1.01
N ARG A 103 19.68 -9.84 1.32
CA ARG A 103 18.95 -9.67 2.58
C ARG A 103 17.67 -8.85 2.40
N LEU A 104 16.59 -9.28 3.04
CA LEU A 104 15.35 -8.51 3.15
C LEU A 104 15.44 -7.44 4.24
N SER A 105 14.54 -6.47 4.16
CA SER A 105 14.20 -5.66 5.33
C SER A 105 13.65 -6.58 6.44
N GLN A 106 13.86 -6.23 7.71
CA GLN A 106 13.26 -7.01 8.80
C GLN A 106 11.75 -7.04 8.63
N LEU A 107 11.18 -8.25 8.63
CA LEU A 107 9.75 -8.51 8.64
C LEU A 107 9.39 -9.04 10.02
N ASP A 108 8.28 -8.57 10.58
CA ASP A 108 7.73 -9.18 11.80
C ASP A 108 6.97 -10.48 11.48
N GLU A 109 6.55 -11.19 12.53
CA GLU A 109 5.88 -12.49 12.39
C GLU A 109 4.52 -12.39 11.66
N GLU A 110 3.81 -11.26 11.81
CA GLU A 110 2.55 -11.00 11.13
C GLU A 110 2.78 -10.78 9.63
N GLU A 111 3.81 -10.02 9.28
CA GLU A 111 4.24 -9.76 7.91
C GLU A 111 4.74 -11.00 7.19
N ILE A 112 5.49 -11.86 7.88
CA ILE A 112 5.93 -13.15 7.33
C ILE A 112 4.70 -14.02 7.02
N THR A 113 3.81 -14.17 8.00
CA THR A 113 2.57 -14.95 7.84
C THR A 113 1.69 -14.38 6.74
N GLY A 114 1.64 -13.04 6.62
CA GLY A 114 0.91 -12.34 5.59
C GLY A 114 1.45 -12.59 4.19
N ALA A 115 2.76 -12.42 4.01
CA ALA A 115 3.45 -12.65 2.75
C ALA A 115 3.33 -14.12 2.29
N MET A 116 3.42 -15.08 3.20
CA MET A 116 3.30 -16.51 2.89
C MET A 116 1.97 -16.90 2.20
N ARG A 117 0.90 -16.12 2.36
CA ARG A 117 -0.37 -16.34 1.65
C ARG A 117 -0.25 -16.16 0.14
N TYR A 118 0.72 -15.37 -0.31
CA TYR A 118 0.96 -15.04 -1.72
C TYR A 118 2.20 -15.76 -2.29
N LEU A 119 2.73 -16.74 -1.57
CA LEU A 119 3.92 -17.49 -1.94
C LEU A 119 3.56 -18.96 -2.15
N SER A 120 4.15 -19.55 -3.18
CA SER A 120 4.08 -20.98 -3.45
C SER A 120 5.44 -21.52 -3.89
N TRP A 121 5.55 -22.84 -3.97
CA TRP A 121 6.70 -23.52 -4.54
C TRP A 121 6.44 -23.95 -5.97
N GLN A 122 7.41 -23.71 -6.85
CA GLN A 122 7.46 -24.27 -8.19
C GLN A 122 8.89 -24.68 -8.49
N GLU A 123 9.12 -25.96 -8.79
CA GLU A 123 10.46 -26.49 -9.11
C GLU A 123 11.53 -26.08 -8.07
N ASP A 124 11.22 -26.24 -6.78
CA ASP A 124 12.09 -25.86 -5.66
C ASP A 124 12.43 -24.37 -5.54
N GLN A 125 11.70 -23.50 -6.25
CA GLN A 125 11.84 -22.06 -6.21
C GLN A 125 10.58 -21.39 -5.63
N PRO A 126 10.73 -20.36 -4.79
CA PRO A 126 9.59 -19.60 -4.33
C PRO A 126 9.05 -18.75 -5.47
N VAL A 127 7.74 -18.83 -5.71
CA VAL A 127 7.04 -18.05 -6.73
C VAL A 127 5.91 -17.25 -6.11
N TYR A 128 5.64 -16.09 -6.70
CA TYR A 128 4.53 -15.24 -6.30
C TYR A 128 3.23 -15.75 -6.94
N VAL A 129 2.18 -15.88 -6.13
CA VAL A 129 0.85 -16.27 -6.60
C VAL A 129 -0.14 -15.19 -6.21
N PHE A 130 -0.74 -14.55 -7.20
CA PHE A 130 -1.84 -13.62 -6.97
C PHE A 130 -3.11 -14.42 -6.65
N GLN A 131 -3.54 -14.41 -5.39
CA GLN A 131 -4.90 -14.83 -5.04
C GLN A 131 -5.85 -13.66 -5.34
N GLY A 132 -6.38 -13.64 -6.57
CA GLY A 132 -7.55 -12.84 -6.89
C GLY A 132 -8.77 -13.54 -6.30
N ASN A 133 -9.53 -12.81 -5.48
CA ASN A 133 -10.85 -13.24 -5.03
C ASN A 133 -11.87 -13.10 -6.17
#